data_AF-A0A2N5Z8D1-F1
#
_entry.id   AF-A0A2N5Z8D1-F1
#
_cell.length_a   1.000
_cell.length_b   1.000
_cell.length_c   1.000
_cell.angle_alpha   90.00
_cell.angle_beta   90.00
_cell.angle_gamma   90.00
#
_symmetry.space_group_name_H-M   'P 1'
#
loop_
_entity.id
_entity.type
_entity.pdbx_description
1 polymer ?
#
loop_
_entity_poly.entity_id
_entity_poly.type
_entity_poly.pdbx_seq_one_letter_code
_entity_poly.pdbx_strand_id
1 'polypeptide(L)'
;MENNLINKVYDFFNHIIHPNDLKPVSLSIKRCPVTGLDISMQAKHTKFLSVSGIKWYYRYERELYYQFLSVRLSPRSLNKDLTTQFKLIAHSIRNAESNPRNNTRRAIKKLLNDKNSLFNNLQLIDKNKLQEAGLKNH
;
A
#
# COMPACT_ATOMS: atom_id res chain seq x y z
N MET A 1 21.89 22.59 -8.39
CA MET A 1 20.67 23.08 -9.08
C MET A 1 20.92 22.88 -10.57
N GLU A 2 20.75 21.66 -11.06
CA GLU A 2 21.13 21.30 -12.42
C GLU A 2 20.00 21.66 -13.40
N ASN A 3 20.20 22.79 -14.05
CA ASN A 3 19.85 23.16 -15.42
C ASN A 3 18.61 22.51 -16.04
N ASN A 4 17.45 22.89 -15.50
CA ASN A 4 16.12 22.75 -16.12
C ASN A 4 16.09 23.26 -17.59
N LEU A 5 17.01 24.15 -17.95
CA LEU A 5 17.17 24.65 -19.32
C LEU A 5 17.74 23.57 -20.28
N ILE A 6 18.71 22.77 -19.83
CA ILE A 6 19.35 21.75 -20.67
C ILE A 6 18.35 20.62 -20.99
N ASN A 7 17.54 20.23 -20.02
CA ASN A 7 16.49 19.23 -20.22
C ASN A 7 15.44 19.71 -21.23
N LYS A 8 15.00 20.97 -21.13
CA LYS A 8 14.06 21.56 -22.09
C LYS A 8 14.62 21.64 -23.51
N VAL A 9 15.91 21.97 -23.63
CA VAL A 9 16.59 22.02 -24.93
C VAL A 9 16.72 20.61 -25.53
N TYR A 10 17.08 19.63 -24.71
CA TYR A 10 17.17 18.23 -25.13
C TYR A 10 15.81 17.66 -25.58
N ASP A 11 14.75 17.94 -24.81
CA ASP A 11 13.38 17.54 -25.16
C ASP A 11 12.92 18.18 -26.46
N PHE A 12 13.24 19.46 -26.68
CA PHE A 12 12.91 20.18 -27.91
C PHE A 12 13.63 19.58 -29.13
N PHE A 13 14.94 19.33 -29.06
CA PHE A 13 15.68 18.74 -30.17
C PHE A 13 15.21 17.31 -30.50
N ASN A 14 14.92 16.49 -29.49
CA ASN A 14 14.39 15.14 -29.71
C ASN A 14 13.01 15.16 -30.39
N HIS A 15 12.18 16.16 -30.09
CA HIS A 15 10.85 16.34 -30.72
C HIS A 15 10.93 16.65 -32.21
N ILE A 16 11.97 17.38 -32.63
CA ILE A 16 12.18 17.77 -34.03
C ILE A 16 12.72 16.60 -34.85
N ILE A 17 13.62 15.80 -34.28
CA ILE A 17 14.35 14.76 -35.01
C ILE A 17 13.51 13.47 -35.14
N HIS A 18 12.61 13.17 -34.19
CA HIS A 18 11.82 11.95 -34.18
C HIS A 18 10.31 12.19 -33.92
N PRO A 19 9.57 12.81 -34.86
CA PRO A 19 8.17 13.16 -34.67
C PRO A 19 7.23 11.94 -34.54
N ASN A 20 7.63 10.77 -35.05
CA ASN A 20 6.78 9.56 -35.07
C ASN A 20 7.00 8.60 -33.88
N ASP A 21 8.02 8.83 -33.05
CA ASP A 21 8.33 7.96 -31.90
C ASP A 21 7.64 8.39 -30.60
N LEU A 22 6.90 9.51 -30.65
CA LEU A 22 6.03 9.96 -29.58
C LEU A 22 4.71 9.17 -29.61
N LYS A 23 4.79 7.87 -29.37
CA LYS A 23 3.69 7.27 -28.61
C LYS A 23 3.67 8.06 -27.30
N PRO A 24 2.56 8.70 -26.89
CA PRO A 24 2.47 9.20 -25.54
C PRO A 24 2.77 8.00 -24.66
N VAL A 25 3.93 8.00 -24.01
CA VAL A 25 4.19 7.04 -22.95
C VAL A 25 3.15 7.42 -21.93
N SER A 26 2.02 6.72 -21.95
CA SER A 26 1.09 6.73 -20.84
C SER A 26 1.90 6.14 -19.69
N LEU A 27 2.63 7.00 -18.98
CA LEU A 27 3.23 6.71 -17.68
C LEU A 27 2.02 6.49 -16.78
N SER A 28 1.44 5.29 -16.89
CA SER A 28 0.34 4.87 -16.05
C SER A 28 0.87 4.93 -14.63
N ILE A 29 0.47 5.97 -13.90
CA ILE A 29 0.95 6.19 -12.55
C ILE A 29 0.49 4.98 -11.75
N LYS A 30 1.46 4.17 -11.35
CA LYS A 30 1.19 2.97 -10.60
C LYS A 30 1.02 3.38 -9.15
N ARG A 31 -0.18 3.25 -8.58
CA ARG A 31 -0.44 3.65 -7.20
C ARG A 31 -0.52 2.46 -6.26
N CYS A 32 -0.04 2.63 -5.04
CA CYS A 32 -0.29 1.66 -3.98
C CYS A 32 -1.77 1.70 -3.60
N PRO A 33 -2.50 0.57 -3.61
CA PRO A 33 -3.93 0.56 -3.32
C PRO A 33 -4.27 0.91 -1.86
N VAL A 34 -3.28 0.84 -0.95
CA VAL A 34 -3.48 1.09 0.49
C VAL A 34 -3.21 2.54 0.85
N THR A 35 -2.20 3.17 0.25
CA THR A 35 -1.77 4.53 0.59
C THR A 35 -2.13 5.56 -0.47
N GLY A 36 -2.49 5.14 -1.68
CA GLY A 36 -2.72 6.04 -2.83
C GLY A 36 -1.45 6.65 -3.42
N LEU A 37 -0.30 6.48 -2.76
CA LEU A 37 0.99 7.02 -3.21
C LEU A 37 1.46 6.36 -4.51
N ASP A 38 2.19 7.11 -5.31
CA ASP A 38 2.87 6.59 -6.49
C ASP A 38 3.93 5.56 -6.07
N ILE A 39 3.99 4.46 -6.81
CA ILE A 39 4.97 3.39 -6.65
C ILE A 39 5.67 3.07 -7.97
N SER A 40 5.59 3.98 -8.95
CA SER A 40 6.25 3.87 -10.25
C SER A 40 7.78 3.84 -10.13
N MET A 41 8.35 4.40 -9.06
CA MET A 41 9.78 4.30 -8.75
C MET A 41 10.24 2.89 -8.34
N GLN A 42 9.30 1.97 -8.04
CA GLN A 42 9.60 0.59 -7.65
C GLN A 42 9.55 -0.37 -8.84
N ALA A 43 10.04 -1.61 -8.62
CA ALA A 43 9.94 -2.67 -9.61
C ALA A 43 8.49 -2.89 -10.11
N LYS A 44 8.35 -3.11 -11.42
CA LYS A 44 7.07 -3.17 -12.14
C LYS A 44 6.06 -4.17 -11.56
N HIS A 45 6.49 -5.25 -10.93
CA HIS A 45 5.63 -6.28 -10.35
C HIS A 45 5.13 -5.98 -8.92
N THR A 46 5.59 -4.91 -8.27
CA THR A 46 5.26 -4.65 -6.86
C THR A 46 3.85 -4.05 -6.69
N LYS A 47 2.92 -4.73 -6.02
CA LYS A 47 1.56 -4.18 -5.81
C LYS A 47 1.50 -3.07 -4.73
N PHE A 48 2.35 -3.19 -3.72
CA PHE A 48 2.36 -2.30 -2.55
C PHE A 48 3.66 -1.53 -2.41
N LEU A 49 3.62 -0.46 -1.60
CA LEU A 49 4.81 0.27 -1.21
C LEU A 49 5.77 -0.65 -0.44
N SER A 50 6.98 -0.81 -0.97
CA SER A 50 8.02 -1.67 -0.41
C SER A 50 8.93 -0.90 0.55
N VAL A 51 9.82 -1.61 1.25
CA VAL A 51 10.86 -0.97 2.10
C VAL A 51 11.69 0.02 1.28
N SER A 52 12.04 -0.33 0.05
CA SER A 52 12.79 0.55 -0.86
C SER A 52 11.97 1.79 -1.26
N GLY A 53 10.67 1.62 -1.52
CA GLY A 53 9.78 2.76 -1.79
C GLY A 53 9.65 3.70 -0.60
N ILE A 54 9.53 3.17 0.62
CA ILE A 54 9.47 3.99 1.84
C ILE A 54 10.77 4.76 2.05
N LYS A 55 11.93 4.11 1.83
CA LYS A 55 13.24 4.78 1.85
C LYS A 55 13.32 5.91 0.83
N TRP A 56 12.77 5.69 -0.37
CA TRP A 56 12.72 6.70 -1.41
C TRP A 56 11.90 7.92 -0.96
N TYR A 57 10.69 7.71 -0.44
CA TYR A 57 9.85 8.78 0.10
C TYR A 57 10.54 9.53 1.25
N TYR A 58 11.17 8.82 2.19
CA TYR A 58 11.91 9.46 3.28
C TYR A 58 13.05 10.37 2.77
N ARG A 59 13.72 9.96 1.69
CA ARG A 59 14.88 10.67 1.13
C ARG A 59 14.48 11.86 0.25
N TYR A 60 13.47 11.71 -0.60
CA TYR A 60 13.15 12.67 -1.66
C TYR A 60 11.84 13.44 -1.42
N GLU A 61 10.87 12.85 -0.73
CA GLU A 61 9.54 13.43 -0.51
C GLU A 61 9.12 13.30 0.95
N ARG A 62 9.91 13.95 1.83
CA ARG A 62 9.85 13.76 3.27
C ARG A 62 8.50 14.18 3.88
N GLU A 63 7.84 15.18 3.30
CA GLU A 63 6.51 15.62 3.71
C GLU A 63 5.47 14.48 3.55
N LEU A 64 5.45 13.83 2.39
CA LEU A 64 4.57 12.69 2.13
C LEU A 64 4.91 11.49 3.02
N TYR A 65 6.20 11.29 3.33
CA TYR A 65 6.59 10.29 4.32
C TYR A 65 5.93 10.55 5.68
N TYR A 66 6.04 11.76 6.22
CA TYR A 66 5.49 12.06 7.54
C TYR A 66 3.96 12.10 7.56
N GLN A 67 3.34 12.55 6.47
CA GLN A 67 1.89 12.64 6.37
C GLN A 67 1.22 11.27 6.21
N PHE A 68 1.77 10.39 5.36
CA PHE A 68 1.09 9.15 4.97
C PHE A 68 1.75 7.87 5.50
N LEU A 69 3.06 7.89 5.78
CA LEU A 69 3.82 6.68 6.10
C LEU A 69 4.15 6.56 7.58
N SER A 70 4.66 7.62 8.21
CA SER A 70 5.04 7.55 9.64
C SER A 70 3.84 7.36 10.56
N VAL A 71 2.65 7.84 10.16
CA VAL A 71 1.39 7.64 10.89
C VAL A 71 1.01 6.16 11.06
N ARG A 72 1.62 5.26 10.28
CA ARG A 72 1.39 3.81 10.38
C ARG A 72 2.25 3.15 11.47
N LEU A 73 3.17 3.87 12.07
CA LEU A 73 3.99 3.38 13.19
C LEU A 73 3.22 3.53 14.50
N SER A 74 3.36 2.55 15.38
CA SER A 74 2.91 2.70 16.77
C SER A 74 3.87 3.61 17.54
N PRO A 75 3.44 4.24 18.65
CA PRO A 75 4.32 5.09 19.47
C PRO A 75 5.62 4.39 19.89
N ARG A 76 5.56 3.11 20.26
CA ARG A 76 6.74 2.31 20.60
C ARG A 76 7.69 2.08 19.42
N SER A 77 7.17 2.12 18.20
CA SER A 77 7.96 1.89 16.98
C SER A 77 8.67 3.14 16.49
N LEU A 78 8.21 4.34 16.88
CA LEU A 78 8.88 5.61 16.55
C LEU A 78 10.29 5.72 17.15
N ASN A 79 10.52 5.07 18.29
CA ASN A 79 11.82 5.08 18.97
C ASN A 79 12.81 4.04 18.41
N LYS A 80 12.40 3.23 17.43
CA LYS A 80 13.27 2.23 16.81
C LYS A 80 14.17 2.87 15.75
N ASP A 81 15.22 2.18 15.33
CA ASP A 81 16.05 2.63 14.22
C ASP A 81 15.22 2.77 12.91
N LEU A 82 15.65 3.66 12.02
CA LEU A 82 14.94 3.96 10.78
C LEU A 82 14.74 2.73 9.90
N THR A 83 15.71 1.81 9.86
CA THR A 83 15.59 0.59 9.03
C THR A 83 14.46 -0.28 9.53
N THR A 84 14.36 -0.44 10.85
CA THR A 84 13.25 -1.16 11.49
C THR A 84 11.92 -0.45 11.28
N GLN A 85 11.87 0.89 11.41
CA GLN A 85 10.67 1.66 11.11
C GLN A 85 10.17 1.42 9.68
N PHE A 86 11.05 1.49 8.67
CA PHE A 86 10.67 1.26 7.28
C PHE A 86 10.13 -0.16 7.04
N LYS A 87 10.72 -1.18 7.68
CA LYS A 87 10.20 -2.56 7.64
C LYS A 87 8.80 -2.65 8.24
N LEU A 88 8.57 -2.01 9.38
CA LEU A 88 7.27 -2.01 10.06
C LEU A 88 6.19 -1.30 9.24
N ILE A 89 6.50 -0.16 8.64
CA ILE A 89 5.59 0.55 7.73
C ILE A 89 5.23 -0.35 6.54
N ALA A 90 6.23 -0.95 5.88
CA ALA A 90 5.98 -1.85 4.73
C ALA A 90 5.11 -3.05 5.11
N HIS A 91 5.32 -3.60 6.31
CA HIS A 91 4.52 -4.71 6.83
C HIS A 91 3.08 -4.26 7.14
N SER A 92 2.91 -3.11 7.79
CA SER A 92 1.60 -2.51 8.07
C SER A 92 0.79 -2.24 6.78
N ILE A 93 1.44 -1.77 5.72
CA ILE A 93 0.80 -1.55 4.41
C ILE A 93 0.30 -2.87 3.83
N ARG A 94 1.15 -3.91 3.78
CA ARG A 94 0.75 -5.23 3.25
C ARG A 94 -0.36 -5.88 4.06
N ASN A 95 -0.32 -5.71 5.38
CA ASN A 95 -1.31 -6.28 6.28
C ASN A 95 -2.69 -5.60 6.19
N ALA A 96 -2.77 -4.37 5.67
CA ALA A 96 -4.03 -3.66 5.55
C ALA A 96 -5.05 -4.40 4.67
N GLU A 97 -4.60 -5.14 3.66
CA GLU A 97 -5.46 -5.93 2.79
C GLU A 97 -5.87 -7.27 3.42
N SER A 98 -4.94 -7.96 4.09
CA SER A 98 -5.15 -9.34 4.54
C SER A 98 -5.73 -9.45 5.96
N ASN A 99 -5.45 -8.47 6.83
CA ASN A 99 -5.91 -8.49 8.22
C ASN A 99 -7.43 -8.45 8.37
N PRO A 100 -8.19 -7.60 7.65
CA PRO A 100 -9.65 -7.56 7.79
C PRO A 100 -10.27 -8.95 7.58
N ARG A 101 -10.00 -9.58 6.42
CA ARG A 101 -10.44 -10.95 6.11
C ARG A 101 -10.01 -11.97 7.16
N ASN A 102 -8.73 -12.00 7.50
CA ASN A 102 -8.19 -13.02 8.40
C ASN A 102 -8.71 -12.88 9.83
N ASN A 103 -8.84 -11.64 10.33
CA ASN A 103 -9.35 -11.35 11.66
C ASN A 103 -10.84 -11.70 11.74
N THR A 104 -11.62 -11.26 10.76
CA THR A 104 -13.05 -11.58 10.67
C THR A 104 -13.27 -13.09 10.60
N ARG A 105 -12.51 -13.82 9.77
CA ARG A 105 -12.57 -15.29 9.69
C ARG A 105 -12.21 -15.98 11.01
N ARG A 106 -11.17 -15.51 11.70
CA ARG A 106 -10.76 -16.06 13.00
C ARG A 106 -11.82 -15.81 14.08
N ALA A 107 -12.39 -14.61 14.11
CA ALA A 107 -13.46 -14.25 15.04
C ALA A 107 -14.69 -15.14 14.83
N ILE A 108 -15.14 -15.29 13.59
CA ILE A 108 -16.27 -16.17 13.25
C ILE A 108 -15.97 -17.62 13.64
N LYS A 109 -14.80 -18.15 13.26
CA LYS A 109 -14.42 -19.53 13.62
C LYS A 109 -14.41 -19.74 15.14
N LYS A 110 -13.96 -18.74 15.91
CA LYS A 110 -13.99 -18.81 17.38
C LYS A 110 -15.42 -18.86 17.91
N LEU A 111 -16.31 -18.00 17.39
CA LEU A 111 -17.73 -17.98 17.77
C LEU A 111 -18.44 -19.30 17.44
N LEU A 112 -18.13 -19.92 16.31
CA LEU A 112 -18.74 -21.19 15.88
C LEU A 112 -18.21 -22.39 16.67
N ASN A 113 -16.93 -22.36 17.06
CA ASN A 113 -16.30 -23.44 17.79
C ASN A 113 -16.47 -23.33 19.32
N ASP A 114 -17.13 -22.28 19.81
CA ASP A 114 -17.35 -22.09 21.23
C ASP A 114 -18.38 -23.10 21.75
N LYS A 115 -17.88 -24.22 22.28
CA LYS A 115 -18.69 -25.30 22.84
C LYS A 115 -19.48 -24.88 24.08
N ASN A 116 -19.12 -23.75 24.69
CA ASN A 116 -19.79 -23.22 25.89
C ASN A 116 -20.88 -22.20 25.54
N SER A 117 -21.15 -21.95 24.26
CA SER A 117 -22.21 -21.03 23.85
C SER A 117 -23.58 -21.65 24.11
N LEU A 118 -24.41 -20.97 24.91
CA LEU A 118 -25.80 -21.36 25.18
C LEU A 118 -26.69 -21.24 23.94
N PHE A 119 -26.31 -20.41 22.96
CA PHE A 119 -27.09 -20.12 21.76
C PHE A 119 -26.27 -20.29 20.48
N ASN A 120 -26.96 -20.53 19.37
CA ASN A 120 -26.35 -20.51 18.04
C ASN A 120 -26.12 -19.07 17.58
N ASN A 121 -24.87 -18.64 17.57
CA ASN A 121 -24.49 -17.27 17.22
C ASN A 121 -24.49 -16.99 15.71
N LEU A 122 -24.66 -18.00 14.83
CA LEU A 122 -24.62 -17.81 13.37
C LEU A 122 -25.61 -16.75 12.88
N GLN A 123 -26.82 -16.77 13.43
CA GLN A 123 -27.90 -15.89 13.01
C GLN A 123 -27.67 -14.43 13.43
N LEU A 124 -26.75 -14.19 14.38
CA LEU A 124 -26.40 -12.87 14.89
C LEU A 124 -25.22 -12.24 14.15
N ILE A 125 -24.52 -13.00 13.31
CA ILE A 125 -23.37 -12.50 12.55
C ILE A 125 -23.88 -11.77 11.30
N ASP A 126 -23.44 -10.52 11.13
CA ASP A 126 -23.74 -9.75 9.93
C ASP A 126 -23.27 -10.48 8.65
N LYS A 127 -24.15 -10.53 7.65
CA LYS A 127 -23.89 -11.12 6.33
C LYS A 127 -22.66 -10.52 5.67
N ASN A 128 -22.41 -9.22 5.86
CA ASN A 128 -21.21 -8.57 5.33
C ASN A 128 -19.92 -9.15 5.93
N LYS A 129 -19.94 -9.50 7.23
CA LYS A 129 -18.80 -10.09 7.94
C LYS A 129 -18.58 -11.54 7.52
N LEU A 130 -19.65 -12.29 7.26
CA LEU A 130 -19.55 -13.63 6.68
C LEU A 130 -18.89 -13.58 5.30
N GLN A 131 -19.32 -12.64 4.45
CA GLN A 131 -18.73 -12.42 3.12
C GLN A 131 -17.26 -11.98 3.21
N GLU A 132 -16.93 -11.04 4.10
CA GLU A 132 -15.56 -10.59 4.35
C GLU A 132 -14.65 -11.74 4.79
N ALA A 133 -15.17 -12.72 5.54
CA ALA A 133 -14.45 -13.93 5.94
C ALA A 133 -14.33 -15.00 4.83
N GLY A 134 -15.01 -14.81 3.69
CA GLY A 134 -15.05 -15.76 2.59
C GLY A 134 -15.96 -16.97 2.85
N LEU A 135 -16.92 -16.86 3.76
CA LEU A 135 -17.94 -17.87 4.00
C LEU A 135 -19.14 -17.54 3.11
N LYS A 136 -19.51 -18.44 2.18
CA LYS A 136 -20.70 -18.27 1.35
C LYS A 136 -21.94 -18.60 2.15
N ASN A 137 -22.98 -17.77 2.03
CA ASN A 137 -24.32 -18.09 2.52
C ASN A 137 -24.85 -19.28 1.70
N HIS A 138 -25.12 -20.40 2.37
CA HIS A 138 -25.94 -21.49 1.83
C HIS A 138 -27.39 -21.26 2.20
#